data_AF-A0A4C1YIC3-F1
#
_entry.id   AF-A0A4C1YIC3-F1
#
_cell.length_a   1.000
_cell.length_b   1.000
_cell.length_c   1.000
_cell.angle_alpha   90.00
_cell.angle_beta   90.00
_cell.angle_gamma   90.00
#
_symmetry.space_group_name_H-M   'P 1'
#
loop_
_entity.id
_entity.type
_entity.pdbx_description
1 polymer ?
#
loop_
_entity_poly.entity_id
_entity_poly.type
_entity_poly.pdbx_seq_one_letter_code
_entity_poly.pdbx_strand_id
1 'polypeptide(L)'
;MPRKELSFLGRLLLQSGCEFCAAMKLRMKICTASQNFRTLANRQRESSADRSQRLASQNARTLANRDRESSAERSQRLASQNSRTLANRDRESSAERSQRLTQQNARSTRNRTRRQHNLLNAAFAYDCTVDYSELNDIDIGRMDKICNLCQAKNGQLKLLDCVVVVAK
;
A
#
# COMPACT_ATOMS: atom_id res chain seq x y z
N MET A 1 -5.31 36.57 55.62
CA MET A 1 -4.58 36.68 54.33
C MET A 1 -3.45 37.67 54.53
N PRO A 2 -2.19 37.22 54.42
CA PRO A 2 -1.32 37.78 53.38
C PRO A 2 -0.59 36.66 52.61
N ARG A 3 -0.18 36.95 51.38
CA ARG A 3 0.43 35.98 50.47
C ARG A 3 1.73 35.43 51.06
N LYS A 4 1.90 34.10 51.00
CA LYS A 4 3.08 33.35 51.47
C LYS A 4 4.30 33.69 50.61
N GLU A 5 5.14 34.60 51.09
CA GLU A 5 6.54 34.67 50.66
C GLU A 5 7.27 33.46 51.26
N LEU A 6 7.73 32.53 50.41
CA LEU A 6 8.62 31.47 50.89
C LEU A 6 9.86 32.13 51.52
N SER A 7 10.29 31.66 52.68
CA SER A 7 11.58 32.06 53.25
C SER A 7 12.70 31.81 52.22
N PHE A 8 13.83 32.51 52.34
CA PHE A 8 15.00 32.29 51.47
C PHE A 8 15.35 30.80 51.36
N LEU A 9 15.28 30.07 52.48
CA LEU A 9 15.49 28.62 52.54
C LEU A 9 14.38 27.81 51.84
N GLY A 10 13.11 28.21 51.96
CA GLY A 10 12.00 27.58 51.23
C GLY A 10 12.08 27.77 49.71
N ARG A 11 12.54 28.95 49.25
CA ARG A 11 12.85 29.19 47.83
C ARG A 11 14.02 28.33 47.37
N LEU A 12 15.08 28.22 48.17
CA LEU A 12 16.27 27.43 47.85
C LEU A 12 15.98 25.92 47.77
N LEU A 13 15.15 25.37 48.66
CA LEU A 13 14.73 23.96 48.64
C LEU A 13 13.78 23.64 47.47
N LEU A 14 12.88 24.56 47.12
CA LEU A 14 12.02 24.41 45.94
C LEU A 14 12.84 24.52 44.64
N GLN A 15 13.82 25.43 44.61
CA GLN A 15 14.76 25.59 43.51
C GLN A 15 15.62 24.34 43.32
N SER A 16 16.17 23.76 44.39
CA SER A 16 16.96 22.53 44.31
C SER A 16 16.12 21.30 43.90
N GLY A 17 14.85 21.22 44.32
CA GLY A 17 13.91 20.20 43.85
C GLY A 17 13.56 20.33 42.36
N CYS A 18 13.38 21.55 41.87
CA CYS A 18 13.17 21.86 40.45
C CYS A 18 14.42 21.52 39.61
N GLU A 19 15.61 21.84 40.13
CA GLU A 19 16.90 21.51 39.51
C GLU A 19 17.11 20.00 39.44
N PHE A 20 16.77 19.24 40.48
CA PHE A 20 16.84 17.77 40.45
C PHE A 20 15.88 17.15 39.43
N CYS A 21 14.63 17.62 39.36
CA CYS A 21 13.66 17.16 38.35
C CYS A 21 14.11 17.51 36.92
N ALA A 22 14.67 18.71 36.72
CA ALA A 22 15.24 19.11 35.45
C ALA A 22 16.44 18.23 35.06
N ALA A 23 17.34 17.94 36.01
CA ALA A 23 18.49 17.06 35.82
C ALA A 23 18.05 15.62 35.48
N MET A 24 17.02 15.08 36.14
CA MET A 24 16.48 13.75 35.83
C MET A 24 15.85 13.70 34.44
N LYS A 25 15.06 14.71 34.05
CA LYS A 25 14.49 14.82 32.69
C LYS A 25 15.59 14.95 31.64
N LEU A 26 16.63 15.74 31.92
CA LEU A 26 17.78 15.90 31.05
C LEU A 26 18.53 14.56 30.89
N ARG A 27 18.79 13.86 32.00
CA ARG A 27 19.41 12.53 31.99
C ARG A 27 18.58 11.52 31.20
N MET A 28 17.27 11.49 31.39
CA MET A 28 16.37 10.62 30.62
C MET A 28 16.41 10.95 29.12
N LYS A 29 16.39 12.23 28.74
CA LYS A 29 16.53 12.67 27.35
C LYS A 29 17.89 12.26 26.76
N ILE A 30 18.98 12.41 27.52
CA ILE A 30 20.31 11.99 27.10
C ILE A 30 20.36 10.46 26.94
N CYS A 31 19.76 9.71 27.86
CA CYS A 31 19.67 8.25 27.77
C CYS A 31 18.87 7.80 26.54
N THR A 32 17.69 8.39 26.28
CA THR A 32 16.90 8.04 25.09
C THR A 32 17.58 8.47 23.80
N ALA A 33 18.20 9.66 23.76
CA ALA A 33 19.00 10.10 22.61
C ALA A 33 20.18 9.15 22.35
N SER A 34 20.88 8.72 23.40
CA SER A 34 21.97 7.74 23.30
C SER A 34 21.49 6.38 22.80
N GLN A 35 20.33 5.90 23.28
CA GLN A 35 19.73 4.66 22.78
C GLN A 35 19.31 4.77 21.31
N ASN A 36 18.71 5.90 20.93
CA ASN A 36 18.34 6.17 19.54
C ASN A 36 19.57 6.21 18.63
N PHE A 37 20.63 6.88 19.06
CA PHE A 37 21.89 6.94 18.33
C PHE A 37 22.50 5.55 18.13
N ARG A 38 22.56 4.72 19.18
CA ARG A 38 23.03 3.33 19.07
C ARG A 38 22.15 2.51 18.12
N THR A 39 20.84 2.69 18.18
CA THR A 39 19.90 1.99 17.29
C THR A 39 20.12 2.39 15.84
N LEU A 40 20.33 3.68 15.55
CA LEU A 40 20.63 4.17 14.21
C LEU A 40 21.99 3.65 13.71
N ALA A 41 23.03 3.71 14.55
CA ALA A 41 24.35 3.18 14.22
C ALA A 41 24.32 1.67 13.96
N ASN A 42 23.49 0.92 14.68
CA ASN A 42 23.30 -0.51 14.41
C ASN A 42 22.51 -0.74 13.11
N ARG A 43 21.50 0.08 12.81
CA ARG A 43 20.77 0.02 11.53
C ARG A 43 21.60 0.43 10.32
N GLN A 44 22.64 1.24 10.50
CA GLN A 44 23.56 1.60 9.41
C GLN A 44 24.57 0.48 9.13
N ARG A 45 24.93 -0.28 10.17
CA ARG A 45 25.91 -1.38 10.09
C ARG A 45 25.27 -2.77 9.92
N GLU A 46 23.94 -2.86 9.95
CA GLU A 46 23.25 -4.14 9.82
C GLU A 46 23.51 -4.76 8.43
N SER A 47 23.71 -6.07 8.40
CA SER A 47 23.81 -6.78 7.13
C SER A 47 22.46 -6.79 6.40
N SER A 48 22.47 -7.10 5.10
CA SER A 48 21.23 -7.29 4.34
C SER A 48 20.36 -8.41 4.93
N ALA A 49 20.98 -9.47 5.48
CA ALA A 49 20.28 -10.58 6.14
C ALA A 49 19.62 -10.12 7.44
N ASP A 50 20.36 -9.43 8.32
CA ASP A 50 19.83 -8.91 9.58
C ASP A 50 18.69 -7.90 9.35
N ARG A 51 18.86 -7.01 8.36
CA ARG A 51 17.83 -6.08 7.93
C ARG A 51 16.57 -6.81 7.49
N SER A 52 16.73 -7.84 6.67
CA SER A 52 15.61 -8.62 6.14
C SER A 52 14.88 -9.36 7.26
N GLN A 53 15.61 -10.01 8.17
CA GLN A 53 15.04 -10.69 9.33
C GLN A 53 14.29 -9.71 10.26
N ARG A 54 14.87 -8.53 10.52
CA ARG A 54 14.25 -7.49 11.34
C ARG A 54 12.96 -6.95 10.70
N LEU A 55 12.97 -6.69 9.39
CA LEU A 55 11.78 -6.27 8.64
C LEU A 55 10.71 -7.36 8.59
N ALA A 56 11.10 -8.63 8.38
CA ALA A 56 10.19 -9.77 8.41
C ALA A 56 9.51 -9.90 9.78
N SER A 57 10.30 -9.80 10.86
CA SER A 57 9.78 -9.83 12.23
C SER A 57 8.84 -8.66 12.53
N GLN A 58 9.15 -7.46 12.02
CA GLN A 58 8.29 -6.29 12.15
C GLN A 58 6.97 -6.46 11.39
N ASN A 59 7.04 -6.99 10.17
CA ASN A 59 5.87 -7.28 9.35
C ASN A 59 4.97 -8.33 10.01
N ALA A 60 5.55 -9.41 10.53
CA ALA A 60 4.81 -10.46 11.25
C ALA A 60 4.05 -9.91 12.46
N ARG A 61 4.69 -9.07 13.29
CA ARG A 61 4.00 -8.38 14.40
C ARG A 61 2.89 -7.46 13.91
N THR A 62 3.13 -6.74 12.81
CA THR A 62 2.12 -5.83 12.24
C THR A 62 0.90 -6.60 11.73
N LEU A 63 1.11 -7.74 11.06
CA LEU A 63 0.04 -8.62 10.61
C LEU A 63 -0.74 -9.17 11.80
N ALA A 64 -0.05 -9.73 12.78
CA ALA A 64 -0.69 -10.27 13.98
C ALA A 64 -1.50 -9.22 14.76
N ASN A 65 -1.08 -7.95 14.74
CA ASN A 65 -1.86 -6.86 15.32
C ASN A 65 -3.09 -6.50 14.48
N ARG A 66 -2.99 -6.57 13.14
CA ARG A 66 -4.12 -6.35 12.24
C ARG A 66 -5.16 -7.46 12.33
N ASP A 67 -4.73 -8.70 12.52
CA ASP A 67 -5.63 -9.85 12.63
C ASP A 67 -6.45 -9.83 13.93
N ARG A 68 -5.90 -9.21 14.98
CA ARG A 68 -6.58 -9.00 16.27
C ARG A 68 -7.34 -7.68 16.37
N GLU A 69 -7.29 -6.86 15.32
CA GLU A 69 -7.88 -5.51 15.30
C GLU A 69 -9.41 -5.62 15.34
N SER A 70 -10.05 -4.91 16.26
CA SER A 70 -11.50 -4.74 16.26
C SER A 70 -11.96 -3.87 15.10
N SER A 71 -13.24 -3.97 14.72
CA SER A 71 -13.83 -3.11 13.68
C SER A 71 -13.68 -1.61 13.97
N ALA A 72 -13.72 -1.21 15.24
CA ALA A 72 -13.54 0.18 15.67
C ALA A 72 -12.10 0.65 15.46
N GLU A 73 -11.11 -0.13 15.93
CA GLU A 73 -9.68 0.16 15.74
C GLU A 73 -9.33 0.21 14.24
N ARG A 74 -9.87 -0.73 13.45
CA ARG A 74 -9.71 -0.75 11.99
C ARG A 74 -10.21 0.53 11.35
N SER A 75 -11.41 0.97 11.74
CA SER A 75 -12.02 2.19 11.22
C SER A 75 -11.19 3.42 11.59
N GLN A 76 -10.74 3.53 12.84
CA GLN A 76 -9.89 4.63 13.30
C GLN A 76 -8.53 4.66 12.57
N ARG A 77 -7.91 3.50 12.37
CA ARG A 77 -6.64 3.38 11.64
C ARG A 77 -6.79 3.79 10.18
N LEU A 78 -7.87 3.35 9.51
CA LEU A 78 -8.17 3.73 8.13
C LEU A 78 -8.48 5.24 8.01
N ALA A 79 -9.26 5.80 8.92
CA ALA A 79 -9.53 7.25 8.96
C ALA A 79 -8.23 8.05 9.13
N SER A 80 -7.37 7.63 10.06
CA SER A 80 -6.06 8.25 10.30
C SER A 80 -5.10 8.10 9.10
N GLN A 81 -5.19 6.99 8.37
CA GLN A 81 -4.43 6.79 7.13
C GLN A 81 -4.93 7.74 6.02
N ASN A 82 -6.24 7.82 5.83
CA ASN A 82 -6.85 8.70 4.82
C ASN A 82 -6.53 10.17 5.09
N SER A 83 -6.64 10.62 6.34
CA SER A 83 -6.28 11.99 6.73
C SER A 83 -4.83 12.33 6.38
N ARG A 84 -3.87 11.43 6.69
CA ARG A 84 -2.46 11.62 6.30
C ARG A 84 -2.27 11.63 4.79
N THR A 85 -2.97 10.79 4.05
CA THR A 85 -2.92 10.79 2.58
C THR A 85 -3.44 12.10 1.99
N LEU A 86 -4.53 12.64 2.51
CA LEU A 86 -5.05 13.94 2.09
C LEU A 86 -4.05 15.05 2.41
N ALA A 87 -3.55 15.11 3.64
CA ALA A 87 -2.59 16.13 4.04
C ALA A 87 -1.27 16.06 3.24
N ASN A 88 -0.87 14.88 2.76
CA ASN A 88 0.29 14.74 1.87
C ASN A 88 -0.04 15.22 0.45
N ARG A 89 -1.26 14.99 -0.04
CA ARG A 89 -1.71 15.50 -1.35
C ARG A 89 -1.84 17.03 -1.33
N ASP A 90 -2.31 17.62 -0.24
CA ASP A 90 -2.44 19.08 -0.15
C ASP A 90 -1.09 19.79 -0.15
N ARG A 91 -0.03 19.10 0.32
CA ARG A 91 1.34 19.61 0.32
C ARG A 91 2.15 19.22 -0.92
N GLU A 92 1.58 18.45 -1.84
CA GLU A 92 2.32 17.91 -2.98
C GLU A 92 2.70 19.04 -3.97
N SER A 93 3.94 19.03 -4.44
CA SER A 93 4.37 19.91 -5.52
C SER A 93 3.77 19.47 -6.86
N SER A 94 3.74 20.36 -7.85
CA SER A 94 3.25 20.03 -9.20
C SER A 94 4.01 18.87 -9.85
N ALA A 95 5.32 18.74 -9.58
CA ALA A 95 6.14 17.64 -10.07
C ALA A 95 5.75 16.30 -9.42
N GLU A 96 5.61 16.27 -8.09
CA GLU A 96 5.15 15.08 -7.36
C GLU A 96 3.75 14.65 -7.78
N ARG A 97 2.85 15.62 -7.99
CA ARG A 97 1.49 15.38 -8.50
C ARG A 97 1.53 14.72 -9.88
N SER A 98 2.30 15.28 -10.81
CA SER A 98 2.45 14.77 -12.17
C SER A 98 3.02 13.34 -12.17
N GLN A 99 4.05 13.10 -11.35
CA GLN A 99 4.66 11.78 -11.21
C GLN A 99 3.65 10.77 -10.64
N ARG A 100 2.89 11.14 -9.60
CA ARG A 100 1.86 10.29 -8.99
C ARG A 100 0.76 9.93 -9.99
N LEU A 101 0.26 10.89 -10.77
CA LEU A 101 -0.76 10.66 -11.80
C LEU A 101 -0.24 9.78 -12.93
N THR A 102 1.00 9.99 -13.37
CA THR A 102 1.64 9.16 -14.40
C THR A 102 1.74 7.71 -13.94
N GLN A 103 2.20 7.48 -12.70
CA GLN A 103 2.26 6.13 -12.12
C GLN A 103 0.86 5.49 -11.97
N GLN A 104 -0.14 6.28 -11.57
CA GLN A 104 -1.52 5.81 -11.45
C GLN A 104 -2.11 5.40 -12.81
N ASN A 105 -1.85 6.19 -13.86
CA ASN A 105 -2.28 5.90 -15.22
C ASN A 105 -1.58 4.65 -15.76
N ALA A 106 -0.26 4.52 -15.59
CA ALA A 106 0.49 3.33 -16.00
C ALA A 106 -0.02 2.05 -15.33
N ARG A 107 -0.33 2.11 -14.02
CA ARG A 107 -0.94 0.96 -13.30
C ARG A 107 -2.33 0.63 -13.83
N SER A 108 -3.15 1.65 -14.08
CA SER A 108 -4.50 1.49 -14.63
C SER A 108 -4.46 0.85 -16.02
N THR A 109 -3.59 1.33 -16.90
CA THR A 109 -3.38 0.77 -18.24
C THR A 109 -2.92 -0.68 -18.16
N ARG A 110 -1.90 -0.99 -17.34
CA ARG A 110 -1.43 -2.37 -17.14
C ARG A 110 -2.55 -3.30 -16.67
N ASN A 111 -3.38 -2.83 -15.74
CA ASN A 111 -4.52 -3.62 -15.25
C ASN A 111 -5.57 -3.85 -16.33
N ARG A 112 -5.87 -2.84 -17.17
CA ARG A 112 -6.77 -2.98 -18.32
C ARG A 112 -6.22 -3.98 -19.34
N THR A 113 -4.95 -3.85 -19.74
CA THR A 113 -4.30 -4.78 -20.67
C THR A 113 -4.30 -6.21 -20.11
N ARG A 114 -4.01 -6.39 -18.82
CA ARG A 114 -4.08 -7.71 -18.17
C ARG A 114 -5.50 -8.28 -18.19
N ARG A 115 -6.51 -7.46 -17.91
CA ARG A 115 -7.92 -7.88 -18.00
C ARG A 115 -8.29 -8.28 -19.43
N GLN A 116 -7.90 -7.48 -20.42
CA GLN A 116 -8.12 -7.78 -21.83
C GLN A 116 -7.45 -9.10 -22.25
N HIS A 117 -6.19 -9.30 -21.86
CA HIS A 117 -5.48 -10.54 -22.14
C HIS A 117 -6.14 -11.75 -21.47
N ASN A 118 -6.61 -11.61 -20.23
CA ASN A 118 -7.36 -12.67 -19.55
C ASN A 118 -8.67 -12.99 -20.30
N LEU A 119 -9.38 -11.99 -20.81
CA LEU A 119 -10.59 -12.17 -21.61
C LEU A 119 -10.30 -12.84 -22.96
N LEU A 120 -9.26 -12.41 -23.67
CA LEU A 120 -8.82 -13.06 -24.91
C LEU A 120 -8.45 -14.52 -24.68
N ASN A 121 -7.71 -14.82 -23.61
CA ASN A 121 -7.37 -16.19 -23.26
C ASN A 121 -8.62 -17.02 -22.88
N ALA A 122 -9.60 -16.41 -22.19
CA ALA A 122 -10.87 -17.06 -21.89
C ALA A 122 -11.70 -17.33 -23.15
N ALA A 123 -11.60 -16.50 -24.20
CA ALA A 123 -12.27 -16.74 -25.47
C ALA A 123 -11.74 -18.00 -26.20
N PHE A 124 -10.47 -18.37 -26.00
CA PHE A 124 -9.91 -19.63 -26.52
C PHE A 124 -10.17 -20.85 -25.63
N ALA A 125 -10.57 -20.63 -24.38
CA ALA A 125 -10.97 -21.67 -23.44
C ALA A 125 -12.50 -21.70 -23.37
N TYR A 126 -13.14 -22.19 -24.44
CA TYR A 126 -14.60 -22.34 -24.47
C TYR A 126 -15.06 -23.23 -23.31
N ASP A 127 -15.77 -22.64 -22.35
CA ASP A 127 -16.42 -23.34 -21.26
C ASP A 127 -17.94 -23.35 -21.53
N CYS A 128 -18.51 -24.52 -21.84
CA CYS A 128 -19.94 -24.65 -22.13
C CYS A 128 -20.85 -24.41 -20.93
N THR A 129 -20.29 -24.23 -19.72
CA THR A 129 -21.03 -23.88 -18.50
C THR A 129 -21.15 -22.37 -18.29
N VAL A 130 -20.41 -21.56 -19.04
CA VAL A 130 -20.43 -20.10 -18.98
C VAL A 130 -21.34 -19.54 -20.07
N ASP A 131 -22.34 -18.74 -19.67
CA ASP A 131 -23.14 -17.98 -20.63
C ASP A 131 -22.38 -16.71 -21.05
N TYR A 132 -21.65 -16.80 -22.15
CA TYR A 132 -20.91 -15.67 -22.70
C TYR A 132 -21.81 -14.56 -23.26
N SER A 133 -23.12 -14.78 -23.41
CA SER A 133 -24.06 -13.74 -23.89
C SER A 133 -24.33 -12.64 -22.86
N GLU A 134 -24.10 -12.90 -21.57
CA GLU A 134 -24.26 -11.92 -20.49
C GLU A 134 -23.01 -11.02 -20.29
N LEU A 135 -21.91 -11.29 -20.99
CA LEU A 135 -20.66 -10.55 -20.86
C LEU A 135 -20.59 -9.38 -21.85
N ASN A 136 -20.98 -8.19 -21.39
CA ASN A 136 -20.94 -6.93 -22.17
C ASN A 136 -19.54 -6.51 -22.66
N ASP A 137 -18.48 -7.13 -22.14
CA ASP A 137 -17.09 -6.85 -22.50
C ASP A 137 -16.58 -7.68 -23.70
N ILE A 138 -17.38 -8.62 -24.22
CA ILE A 138 -17.03 -9.49 -25.36
C ILE A 138 -17.90 -9.11 -26.56
N ASP A 139 -17.31 -8.40 -27.53
CA ASP A 139 -17.92 -8.18 -28.85
C ASP A 139 -17.29 -9.14 -29.87
N ILE A 140 -18.00 -10.23 -30.19
CA ILE A 140 -17.60 -11.22 -31.21
C ILE A 140 -17.83 -10.65 -32.63
N GLY A 141 -18.53 -9.51 -32.76
CA GLY A 141 -18.91 -8.90 -34.03
C GLY A 141 -19.96 -9.71 -34.80
N ARG A 142 -20.48 -9.15 -35.90
CA ARG A 142 -21.41 -9.86 -36.79
C ARG A 142 -20.70 -11.04 -37.46
N MET A 143 -21.29 -12.24 -37.39
CA MET A 143 -20.82 -13.48 -38.02
C MET A 143 -21.26 -13.56 -39.49
N ASP A 144 -20.88 -12.57 -40.31
CA ASP A 144 -21.35 -12.42 -41.69
C ASP A 144 -20.38 -13.00 -42.73
N LYS A 145 -19.15 -13.33 -42.34
CA LYS A 145 -18.16 -13.95 -43.20
C LYS A 145 -18.20 -15.47 -43.05
N ILE A 146 -17.99 -16.19 -44.15
CA ILE A 146 -17.97 -17.66 -44.18
C ILE A 146 -16.55 -18.10 -44.51
N CYS A 147 -15.99 -19.01 -43.72
CA CYS A 147 -14.68 -19.59 -43.98
C CYS A 147 -14.73 -20.48 -45.23
N ASN A 148 -13.88 -20.22 -46.22
CA ASN A 148 -13.82 -21.00 -47.45
C ASN A 148 -13.36 -22.46 -47.25
N LEU A 149 -12.69 -22.76 -46.14
CA LEU A 149 -12.15 -24.10 -45.87
C LEU A 149 -13.15 -25.02 -45.16
N CYS A 150 -13.95 -24.48 -44.23
CA CYS A 150 -14.86 -25.28 -43.39
C CYS A 150 -16.32 -24.80 -43.41
N GLN A 151 -16.63 -23.75 -44.18
CA GLN A 151 -17.95 -23.14 -44.30
C GLN A 151 -18.56 -22.60 -42.99
N ALA A 152 -17.78 -22.50 -41.91
CA ALA A 152 -18.22 -21.90 -40.65
C ALA A 152 -18.33 -20.38 -40.77
N LYS A 153 -19.29 -19.78 -40.06
CA LYS A 153 -19.41 -18.31 -39.97
C LYS A 153 -18.35 -17.75 -39.01
N ASN A 154 -17.60 -16.72 -39.41
CA ASN A 154 -16.61 -16.03 -38.58
C ASN A 154 -16.90 -14.53 -38.44
N GLY A 155 -16.44 -13.95 -37.33
CA GLY A 155 -16.56 -12.53 -37.03
C GLY A 155 -15.47 -11.69 -37.69
N GLN A 156 -15.62 -10.36 -37.61
CA GLN A 156 -14.65 -9.38 -38.14
C GLN A 156 -13.32 -9.29 -37.34
N LEU A 157 -12.92 -10.33 -36.60
CA LEU A 157 -11.62 -10.37 -35.94
C LEU A 157 -10.53 -10.60 -37.00
N LYS A 158 -9.78 -9.54 -37.31
CA LYS A 158 -8.81 -9.44 -38.43
C LYS A 158 -7.60 -10.38 -38.37
N LEU A 159 -7.49 -11.36 -37.48
CA LEU A 159 -6.18 -12.02 -37.27
C LEU A 159 -6.20 -13.46 -36.74
N LEU A 160 -7.16 -14.28 -37.13
CA LEU A 160 -7.07 -15.72 -36.84
C LEU A 160 -7.52 -16.51 -38.06
N ASP A 161 -6.58 -16.78 -38.96
CA ASP A 161 -6.73 -17.86 -39.92
C ASP A 161 -6.96 -19.16 -39.15
N CYS A 162 -7.92 -19.98 -39.62
CA CYS A 162 -8.34 -21.22 -38.98
C CYS A 162 -7.13 -22.14 -38.73
N VAL A 163 -6.59 -22.13 -37.51
CA VAL A 163 -5.66 -23.17 -37.06
C VAL A 163 -6.49 -24.42 -36.84
N VAL A 164 -6.55 -25.26 -37.87
CA VAL A 164 -7.17 -26.58 -37.82
C VAL A 164 -6.35 -27.44 -36.86
N VAL A 165 -6.82 -27.60 -35.61
CA VAL A 165 -6.34 -28.67 -34.74
C VAL A 165 -6.96 -29.96 -35.26
N VAL A 166 -6.27 -30.61 -36.21
CA VAL A 166 -6.59 -31.97 -36.65
C VAL A 166 -6.24 -32.92 -35.52
N ALA A 167 -7.23 -33.32 -34.71
CA ALA A 167 -7.15 -34.54 -33.93
C ALA A 167 -7.75 -35.67 -34.79
N LYS A 168 -6.95 -36.72 -35.01
CA LYS A 168 -7.25 -37.92 -35.79
C LYS A 168 -8.40 -38.74 -35.19
#